data_AF-A0A066UJS9-F1
#
_entry.id   AF-A0A066UJS9-F1
#
_cell.length_a   1.000
_cell.length_b   1.000
_cell.length_c   1.000
_cell.angle_alpha   90.00
_cell.angle_beta   90.00
_cell.angle_gamma   90.00
#
_symmetry.space_group_name_H-M   'P 1'
#
loop_
_entity.id
_entity.type
_entity.pdbx_description
1 polymer ?
#
loop_
_entity_poly.entity_id
_entity_poly.type
_entity_poly.pdbx_seq_one_letter_code
_entity_poly.pdbx_strand_id
1 'polypeptide(L)'
;MIDLAVGVIIGAAFGKITTSFVEDITMPIVAFIVGDDIDFKNMFVLFGDVPAGVPMTYDALKEAGAPMLAYGSFLTVVINSSS
;
A
#
# COMPACT_ATOMS: atom_id res chain seq x y z
N MET A 1 -21.91 -19.09 -17.42
CA MET A 1 -20.43 -18.98 -17.39
C MET A 1 -19.96 -17.60 -17.85
N ILE A 2 -20.60 -17.00 -18.87
CA ILE A 2 -20.23 -15.66 -19.37
C ILE A 2 -20.40 -14.55 -18.32
N ASP A 3 -21.47 -14.58 -17.53
CA ASP A 3 -21.83 -13.51 -16.58
C ASP A 3 -20.86 -13.40 -15.39
N LEU A 4 -20.49 -14.53 -14.79
CA LEU A 4 -19.48 -14.57 -13.72
C LEU A 4 -18.09 -14.13 -14.22
N ALA A 5 -17.71 -14.54 -15.44
CA ALA A 5 -16.42 -14.17 -16.03
C ALA A 5 -16.33 -12.66 -16.32
N VAL A 6 -17.41 -12.07 -16.84
CA VAL A 6 -17.48 -10.62 -17.07
C VAL A 6 -17.41 -9.84 -15.75
N GLY A 7 -18.11 -10.29 -14.70
CA GLY A 7 -18.05 -9.68 -13.37
C GLY A 7 -16.64 -9.66 -12.76
N VAL A 8 -15.88 -10.76 -12.89
CA VAL A 8 -14.50 -10.84 -12.39
C VAL A 8 -13.54 -9.96 -13.21
N ILE A 9 -13.70 -9.92 -14.54
CA ILE A 9 -12.87 -9.08 -15.42
C ILE A 9 -13.10 -7.59 -15.14
N ILE A 10 -14.36 -7.18 -14.97
CA ILE A 10 -14.70 -5.79 -14.63
C ILE A 10 -14.21 -5.44 -13.22
N GLY A 11 -14.38 -6.33 -12.24
CA GLY A 11 -13.87 -6.11 -10.89
C GLY A 11 -12.35 -5.94 -10.84
N ALA A 12 -11.61 -6.77 -11.58
CA ALA A 12 -10.15 -6.65 -11.67
C ALA A 12 -9.69 -5.37 -12.39
N ALA A 13 -10.42 -4.94 -13.44
CA ALA A 13 -10.13 -3.69 -14.14
C ALA A 13 -10.46 -2.47 -13.29
N PHE A 14 -11.59 -2.46 -12.60
CA PHE A 14 -12.01 -1.37 -11.73
C PHE A 14 -11.06 -1.20 -10.53
N GLY A 15 -10.60 -2.31 -9.95
CA GLY A 15 -9.58 -2.29 -8.90
C GLY A 15 -8.28 -1.61 -9.35
N LYS A 16 -7.81 -1.87 -10.58
CA LYS A 16 -6.64 -1.18 -11.14
C LYS A 16 -6.88 0.32 -11.31
N ILE A 17 -8.06 0.72 -11.78
CA ILE A 17 -8.41 2.14 -11.96
C ILE A 17 -8.40 2.86 -10.61
N THR A 18 -9.00 2.26 -9.59
CA THR A 18 -9.01 2.83 -8.24
C THR A 18 -7.60 2.89 -7.64
N THR A 19 -6.77 1.87 -7.87
CA THR A 19 -5.37 1.88 -7.41
C THR A 19 -4.58 3.01 -8.06
N SER A 20 -4.66 3.18 -9.38
CA SER A 20 -3.98 4.28 -10.08
C SER A 20 -4.51 5.65 -9.66
N PHE A 21 -5.82 5.80 -9.46
CA PHE A 21 -6.40 7.04 -8.94
C PHE A 21 -5.87 7.39 -7.54
N VAL A 22 -5.72 6.39 -6.69
CA VAL A 22 -5.14 6.56 -5.36
C VAL A 22 -3.67 6.96 -5.46
N GLU A 23 -2.87 6.22 -6.23
CA GLU A 23 -1.43 6.44 -6.37
C GLU A 23 -1.11 7.79 -7.02
N ASP A 24 -1.85 8.17 -8.06
CA ASP A 24 -1.54 9.34 -8.89
C ASP A 24 -2.21 10.63 -8.39
N ILE A 25 -3.32 10.55 -7.65
CA ILE A 25 -4.09 11.74 -7.24
C ILE A 25 -4.23 11.82 -5.72
N THR A 26 -4.66 10.73 -5.06
CA THR A 26 -4.93 10.78 -3.61
C THR A 26 -3.64 10.89 -2.81
N MET A 27 -2.60 10.11 -3.15
CA MET A 27 -1.31 10.12 -2.47
C MET A 27 -0.61 11.49 -2.51
N PRO A 28 -0.54 12.22 -3.65
CA PRO A 28 -0.02 13.58 -3.68
C PRO A 28 -0.81 14.56 -2.80
N ILE A 29 -2.13 14.44 -2.75
CA ILE A 29 -2.98 15.31 -1.92
C ILE A 29 -2.76 15.01 -0.43
N VAL A 30 -2.65 13.73 -0.07
CA VAL A 30 -2.35 13.30 1.30
C VAL A 30 -0.95 13.77 1.71
N ALA A 31 0.05 13.62 0.84
CA ALA A 31 1.41 14.13 1.06
C ALA A 31 1.43 15.65 1.24
N PHE A 32 0.65 16.38 0.44
CA PHE A 32 0.52 17.83 0.57
C PHE A 32 -0.11 18.28 1.90
N ILE A 33 -1.11 17.55 2.41
CA ILE A 33 -1.82 17.90 3.65
C ILE A 33 -1.03 17.49 4.89
N VAL A 34 -0.33 16.35 4.85
CA VAL A 34 0.37 15.76 6.00
C VAL A 34 1.85 16.19 6.08
N GLY A 35 2.41 16.70 4.98
CA GLY A 35 3.81 17.13 4.86
C GLY A 35 4.61 16.20 3.94
N ASP A 36 5.51 16.80 3.15
CA ASP A 36 6.30 16.23 2.03
C ASP A 36 7.02 14.89 2.30
N ASP A 37 7.21 14.51 3.57
CA ASP A 37 8.15 13.46 3.97
C ASP A 37 7.50 12.28 4.73
N ILE A 38 6.16 12.15 4.74
CA ILE A 38 5.54 10.93 5.28
C ILE A 38 5.43 9.88 4.18
N ASP A 39 6.51 9.12 4.03
CA ASP A 39 6.54 7.90 3.24
C ASP A 39 5.76 6.80 3.99
N PHE A 40 4.43 6.83 3.88
CA PHE A 40 3.52 5.83 4.47
C PHE A 40 3.86 4.40 4.03
N LYS A 41 4.54 4.23 2.88
CA LYS A 41 5.02 2.91 2.42
C LYS A 41 6.11 2.36 3.34
N ASN A 42 6.93 3.24 3.93
CA ASN A 42 7.98 2.89 4.89
C ASN A 42 7.52 3.02 6.36
N MET A 43 6.24 3.31 6.63
CA MET A 43 5.67 3.27 7.97
C MET A 43 5.24 1.84 8.34
N PHE A 44 6.20 1.09 8.87
CA PHE A 44 5.97 -0.27 9.39
C PHE A 44 6.59 -0.42 10.78
N VAL A 45 5.97 -1.26 11.62
CA VAL A 45 6.59 -1.74 12.86
C VAL A 45 7.15 -3.11 12.57
N LEU A 46 8.45 -3.26 12.81
CA LEU A 46 9.14 -4.53 12.66
C LEU A 46 9.02 -5.34 13.95
N PHE A 47 8.65 -6.60 13.83
CA PHE A 47 8.50 -7.53 14.95
C PHE A 47 9.54 -8.63 14.82
N GLY A 48 10.71 -8.43 15.43
CA GLY A 48 11.77 -9.44 15.49
C GLY A 48 13.09 -8.96 14.90
N ASP A 49 13.99 -9.91 14.68
CA ASP A 49 15.32 -9.66 14.13
C ASP A 49 15.33 -9.76 12.61
N VAL A 50 16.04 -8.84 11.98
CA VAL A 50 16.28 -8.82 10.53
C VAL A 50 17.67 -9.39 10.26
N PRO A 51 17.86 -10.23 9.23
CA PRO A 51 19.18 -10.67 8.82
C PRO A 51 20.13 -9.48 8.60
N ALA A 52 21.35 -9.56 9.17
CA ALA A 52 22.32 -8.48 9.05
C ALA A 52 22.66 -8.20 7.57
N GLY A 53 22.52 -6.94 7.15
CA GLY A 53 22.77 -6.50 5.77
C GLY A 53 21.51 -6.21 4.93
N VAL A 54 20.31 -6.47 5.46
CA VAL A 54 19.06 -6.06 4.80
C VAL A 54 18.77 -4.58 5.13
N PRO A 55 18.57 -3.71 4.12
CA PRO A 55 18.12 -2.34 4.34
C PRO A 55 16.82 -2.30 5.14
N MET A 56 16.69 -1.34 6.07
CA MET A 56 15.46 -1.11 6.85
C MET A 56 14.40 -0.38 6.00
N THR A 57 14.06 -0.97 4.85
CA THR A 57 13.04 -0.48 3.92
C THR A 57 11.97 -1.55 3.76
N TYR A 58 10.73 -1.14 3.54
CA TYR A 58 9.60 -2.07 3.47
C TYR A 58 9.81 -3.17 2.42
N ASP A 59 10.30 -2.79 1.24
CA ASP A 59 10.50 -3.74 0.13
C ASP A 59 11.59 -4.78 0.46
N ALA A 60 12.72 -4.35 1.06
CA ALA A 60 13.82 -5.24 1.40
C ALA A 60 13.47 -6.18 2.57
N LEU A 61 12.75 -5.68 3.56
CA LEU A 61 12.28 -6.48 4.68
C LEU A 61 11.20 -7.48 4.26
N LYS A 62 10.41 -7.15 3.24
CA LYS A 62 9.35 -8.01 2.71
C LYS A 62 9.96 -9.17 1.93
N GLU A 63 10.98 -8.91 1.12
CA GLU A 63 11.75 -9.96 0.45
C GLU A 63 12.52 -10.83 1.43
N ALA A 64 13.05 -10.25 2.51
CA ALA A 64 13.71 -11.00 3.58
C ALA A 64 12.75 -11.84 4.45
N GLY A 65 11.44 -11.73 4.24
CA GLY A 65 10.43 -12.43 5.03
C GLY A 65 10.37 -11.96 6.49
N ALA A 66 10.83 -10.73 6.77
CA ALA A 66 10.83 -10.17 8.11
C ALA A 66 9.38 -10.00 8.61
N PRO A 67 9.07 -10.39 9.87
CA PRO A 67 7.74 -10.16 10.42
C PRO A 67 7.56 -8.66 10.67
N MET A 68 6.64 -8.03 9.94
CA MET A 68 6.37 -6.59 10.08
C MET A 68 4.89 -6.27 9.88
N LEU A 69 4.39 -5.27 10.62
CA LEU A 69 3.08 -4.69 10.40
C LEU A 69 3.23 -3.33 9.72
N ALA A 70 2.84 -3.25 8.45
CA ALA A 70 2.78 -2.00 7.70
C ALA A 70 1.51 -1.22 8.03
N TYR A 71 1.50 -0.54 9.18
CA TYR A 71 0.37 0.28 9.63
C TYR A 71 0.16 1.53 8.75
N GLY A 72 1.19 1.97 8.04
CA GLY A 72 1.05 3.00 7.01
C GLY A 72 0.07 2.59 5.91
N SER A 73 0.14 1.33 5.45
CA SER A 73 -0.81 0.78 4.47
C SER A 73 -2.25 0.76 5.00
N PHE A 74 -2.44 0.51 6.31
CA PHE A 74 -3.75 0.55 6.94
C PHE A 74 -4.34 1.97 6.96
N LEU A 75 -3.53 2.98 7.29
CA LEU A 75 -3.95 4.38 7.25
C LEU A 75 -4.28 4.81 5.81
N THR A 76 -3.48 4.41 4.83
CA THR A 76 -3.79 4.62 3.40
C THR A 76 -5.14 4.00 3.03
N VAL A 77 -5.43 2.77 3.46
CA VAL A 77 -6.72 2.10 3.19
C VAL A 77 -7.89 2.82 3.88
N VAL A 78 -7.73 3.28 5.11
CA VAL A 78 -8.79 4.03 5.83
C VAL A 78 -9.07 5.37 5.16
N ILE A 79 -8.03 6.08 4.72
CA ILE A 79 -8.17 7.33 3.95
C ILE A 79 -8.86 7.05 2.61
N ASN A 80 -8.43 6.01 1.89
CA ASN A 80 -9.01 5.62 0.61
C ASN A 80 -10.46 5.14 0.71
N SER A 81 -10.85 4.49 1.81
CA SER A 81 -12.20 3.97 2.03
C SER A 81 -13.19 5.05 2.50
N SER A 82 -12.73 6.28 2.77
CA SER A 82 -13.56 7.40 3.23
C SER A 82 -13.98 8.36 2.10
N SER A 83 -13.68 8.05 0.84
CA SER A 83 -14.14 8.79 -0.35
C SER A 83 -14.94 7.93 -1.31
#